data_AF-S2LKK1-F1
#
_entry.id   AF-S2LKK1-F1
#
_cell.length_a   1.000
_cell.length_b   1.000
_cell.length_c   1.000
_cell.angle_alpha   90.00
_cell.angle_beta   90.00
_cell.angle_gamma   90.00
#
_symmetry.space_group_name_H-M   'P 1'
#
loop_
_entity.id
_entity.type
_entity.pdbx_description
1 polymer ?
#
loop_
_entity_poly.entity_id
_entity_poly.type
_entity_poly.pdbx_seq_one_letter_code
_entity_poly.pdbx_strand_id
1 'polypeptide(L)'
;MSETPTTRPAPKQRTYRKNQFLFALIGKMKLWPSRKGILHGIRTMEIAGDHAVITTHCGRTFTVRDSRTSRASRWLRNKIFADPCPICAIPEWKLKKYQGTVFRKKSGAILRAEGGGQ
;
A
#
# COMPACT_ATOMS: atom_id res chain seq x y z
N MET A 1 24.59 34.40 -14.35
CA MET A 1 23.76 33.77 -13.32
C MET A 1 23.83 32.27 -13.56
N SER A 2 24.69 31.57 -12.83
CA SER A 2 24.94 30.14 -13.06
C SER A 2 24.00 29.34 -12.16
N GLU A 3 22.95 28.76 -12.74
CA GLU A 3 22.05 27.85 -12.03
C GLU A 3 22.81 26.55 -11.73
N THR A 4 23.00 26.25 -10.44
CA THR A 4 23.55 24.97 -9.99
C THR A 4 22.50 23.87 -10.15
N PRO A 5 22.80 22.76 -10.86
CA PRO A 5 21.87 21.64 -10.93
C PRO A 5 21.82 20.96 -9.56
N THR A 6 20.68 21.07 -8.87
CA THR A 6 20.41 20.31 -7.64
C THR A 6 20.29 18.82 -7.99
N THR A 7 21.39 18.08 -7.88
CA THR A 7 21.41 16.62 -8.02
C THR A 7 20.49 15.98 -6.98
N ARG A 8 19.34 15.47 -7.42
CA ARG A 8 18.43 14.74 -6.53
C ARG A 8 19.15 13.48 -6.03
N PRO A 9 19.17 13.20 -4.72
CA PRO A 9 19.80 12.01 -4.20
C PRO A 9 19.17 10.76 -4.83
N ALA A 10 20.00 9.74 -5.07
CA ALA A 10 19.57 8.48 -5.66
C ALA A 10 18.35 7.90 -4.91
N PRO A 11 17.40 7.27 -5.61
CA PRO A 11 16.16 6.78 -5.00
C PRO A 11 16.47 5.70 -3.97
N LYS A 12 16.49 6.08 -2.68
CA LYS A 12 16.69 5.14 -1.57
C LYS A 12 15.54 4.14 -1.53
N GLN A 13 15.89 2.86 -1.47
CA GLN A 13 14.93 1.77 -1.35
C GLN A 13 14.10 1.92 -0.07
N ARG A 14 12.76 1.97 -0.21
CA ARG A 14 11.87 2.12 0.95
C ARG A 14 11.80 0.82 1.72
N THR A 15 12.24 0.86 2.98
CA THR A 15 12.21 -0.29 3.88
C THR A 15 11.22 -0.04 5.02
N TYR A 16 10.25 -0.93 5.18
CA TYR A 16 9.27 -0.92 6.26
C TYR A 16 9.48 -2.08 7.22
N ARG A 17 9.04 -1.93 8.47
CA ARG A 17 9.04 -3.05 9.42
C ARG A 17 8.06 -4.13 8.98
N LYS A 18 8.37 -5.40 9.28
CA LYS A 18 7.46 -6.53 9.09
C LYS A 18 6.31 -6.43 10.12
N ASN A 19 5.16 -7.04 9.82
CA ASN A 19 3.98 -7.13 10.71
C ASN A 19 3.32 -5.78 11.07
N GLN A 20 3.24 -4.85 10.12
CA GLN A 20 2.44 -3.63 10.26
C GLN A 20 0.94 -3.94 10.17
N PHE A 21 0.12 -3.06 10.74
CA PHE A 21 -1.33 -3.10 10.61
C PHE A 21 -1.77 -2.94 9.15
N LEU A 22 -2.91 -3.57 8.81
CA LEU A 22 -3.42 -3.56 7.44
C LEU A 22 -3.74 -2.13 7.01
N PHE A 23 -4.42 -1.38 7.87
CA PHE A 23 -4.85 0.00 7.55
C PHE A 23 -3.65 0.91 7.28
N ALA A 24 -2.57 0.75 8.06
CA ALA A 24 -1.33 1.49 7.82
C ALA A 24 -0.65 1.11 6.48
N LEU A 25 -0.67 -0.18 6.11
CA LEU A 25 -0.12 -0.64 4.83
C LEU A 25 -0.91 -0.10 3.63
N ILE A 26 -2.22 -0.30 3.64
CA ILE A 26 -3.10 0.11 2.54
C ILE A 26 -3.26 1.64 2.49
N GLY A 27 -3.20 2.33 3.63
CA GLY A 27 -3.18 3.78 3.70
C GLY A 27 -1.96 4.35 3.00
N LYS A 28 -0.77 3.76 3.23
CA LYS A 28 0.47 4.24 2.61
C LYS A 28 0.62 3.88 1.14
N MET A 29 0.22 2.65 0.77
CA MET A 29 0.40 2.14 -0.58
C MET A 29 -0.77 2.48 -1.51
N LYS A 30 -1.98 2.62 -0.96
CA LYS A 30 -3.26 2.76 -1.68
C LYS A 30 -3.45 1.65 -2.71
N LEU A 31 -3.18 0.42 -2.29
CA LEU A 31 -3.27 -0.82 -3.09
C LEU A 31 -3.98 -1.91 -2.28
N TRP A 32 -4.77 -2.73 -2.96
CA TRP A 32 -5.51 -3.83 -2.37
C TRP A 32 -5.34 -5.14 -3.16
N PRO A 33 -4.82 -6.21 -2.55
CA PRO A 33 -4.79 -7.52 -3.19
C PRO A 33 -6.13 -8.23 -3.03
N SER A 34 -6.80 -8.53 -4.15
CA SER A 34 -8.00 -9.39 -4.17
C SER A 34 -7.63 -10.84 -3.91
N ARG A 35 -8.58 -11.64 -3.39
CA ARG A 35 -8.39 -13.09 -3.19
C ARG A 35 -8.06 -13.84 -4.49
N LYS A 36 -8.45 -13.29 -5.65
CA LYS A 36 -8.16 -13.81 -7.00
C LYS A 36 -6.74 -13.52 -7.49
N GLY A 37 -5.89 -12.86 -6.70
CA GLY A 37 -4.54 -12.47 -7.14
C GLY A 37 -4.49 -11.16 -7.91
N ILE A 38 -5.62 -10.46 -8.07
CA ILE A 38 -5.67 -9.19 -8.79
C ILE A 38 -5.36 -8.01 -7.86
N LEU A 39 -4.41 -7.16 -8.24
CA LEU A 39 -4.03 -5.97 -7.50
C LEU A 39 -4.91 -4.78 -7.91
N HIS A 40 -5.66 -4.22 -6.95
CA HIS A 40 -6.53 -3.07 -7.16
C HIS A 40 -5.91 -1.79 -6.60
N GLY A 41 -6.22 -0.65 -7.23
CA GLY A 41 -5.98 0.66 -6.66
C GLY A 41 -7.12 1.03 -5.70
N ILE A 42 -6.77 1.53 -4.51
CA ILE A 42 -7.75 2.04 -3.53
C ILE A 42 -8.02 3.51 -3.83
N ARG A 43 -9.30 3.87 -3.99
CA ARG A 43 -9.78 5.24 -4.18
C ARG A 43 -10.06 5.90 -2.84
N THR A 44 -10.90 5.30 -2.02
CA THR A 44 -11.24 5.78 -0.67
C THR A 44 -11.10 4.66 0.35
N MET A 45 -10.86 5.06 1.59
CA MET A 45 -10.80 4.18 2.75
C MET A 45 -11.37 4.96 3.92
N GLU A 46 -12.52 4.52 4.41
CA GLU A 46 -13.23 5.11 5.54
C GLU A 46 -13.08 4.16 6.72
N ILE A 47 -12.43 4.62 7.79
CA ILE A 47 -12.16 3.80 8.98
C ILE A 47 -13.27 4.03 10.00
N ALA A 48 -13.91 2.95 10.45
CA ALA A 48 -14.91 2.94 11.51
C ALA A 48 -14.47 1.92 12.57
N GLY A 49 -13.76 2.41 13.60
CA GLY A 49 -13.22 1.55 14.66
C GLY A 49 -12.18 0.56 14.15
N ASP A 50 -12.43 -0.74 14.34
CA ASP A 50 -11.56 -1.82 13.86
C ASP A 50 -11.88 -2.29 12.44
N HIS A 51 -12.90 -1.71 11.81
CA HIS A 51 -13.28 -1.96 10.43
C HIS A 51 -13.01 -0.76 9.52
N ALA A 52 -12.86 -1.01 8.23
CA ALA A 52 -12.78 0.02 7.22
C ALA A 52 -13.56 -0.38 5.99
N VAL A 53 -14.31 0.58 5.43
CA VAL A 53 -14.95 0.46 4.12
C VAL A 53 -13.97 0.96 3.07
N ILE A 54 -13.61 0.09 2.14
CA ILE A 54 -12.67 0.41 1.06
C ILE A 54 -13.45 0.46 -0.23
N THR A 55 -13.28 1.55 -0.99
CA THR A 55 -13.73 1.64 -2.38
C THR A 55 -12.52 1.68 -3.31
N THR A 56 -12.49 0.79 -4.29
CA THR A 56 -11.44 0.73 -5.30
C THR A 56 -11.74 1.65 -6.48
N HIS A 57 -10.72 1.95 -7.28
CA HIS A 57 -10.92 2.70 -8.53
C HIS A 57 -11.82 1.99 -9.54
N CYS A 58 -11.93 0.66 -9.48
CA CYS A 58 -12.85 -0.10 -10.33
C CYS A 58 -14.27 -0.21 -9.74
N GLY A 59 -14.63 0.62 -8.75
CA GLY A 59 -15.98 0.71 -8.20
C GLY A 59 -16.38 -0.41 -7.24
N ARG A 60 -15.45 -1.25 -6.78
CA ARG A 60 -15.77 -2.28 -5.79
C ARG A 60 -15.67 -1.70 -4.40
N THR A 61 -16.72 -1.91 -3.61
CA THR A 61 -16.76 -1.52 -2.20
C THR A 61 -16.83 -2.76 -1.32
N PHE A 62 -16.04 -2.81 -0.26
CA PHE A 62 -16.03 -3.93 0.68
C PHE A 62 -15.50 -3.51 2.06
N THR A 63 -15.99 -4.20 3.09
CA THR A 63 -15.57 -3.99 4.48
C THR A 63 -14.43 -4.92 4.84
N VAL A 64 -13.44 -4.39 5.55
CA VAL A 64 -12.27 -5.13 6.02
C VAL A 64 -11.98 -4.81 7.48
N ARG A 65 -11.39 -5.76 8.19
CA ARG A 65 -10.93 -5.56 9.57
C ARG A 65 -9.44 -5.26 9.60
N ASP A 66 -8.99 -4.41 10.53
CA ASP A 66 -7.57 -4.18 10.71
C ASP A 66 -6.89 -5.43 11.32
N SER A 67 -5.87 -5.94 10.65
CA SER A 67 -5.14 -7.11 11.11
C SER A 67 -3.75 -7.22 10.51
N ARG A 68 -2.77 -7.53 11.38
CA ARG A 68 -1.37 -7.74 11.00
C ARG A 68 -1.15 -9.08 10.27
N THR A 69 -2.03 -10.05 10.49
CA THR A 69 -1.90 -11.45 10.04
C THR A 69 -2.88 -11.84 8.95
N SER A 70 -3.75 -10.91 8.51
CA SER A 70 -4.70 -11.17 7.44
C SER A 70 -4.02 -11.60 6.14
N ARG A 71 -4.76 -12.31 5.30
CA ARG A 71 -4.30 -12.70 3.95
C ARG A 71 -3.85 -11.48 3.15
N ALA A 72 -4.62 -10.39 3.19
CA ALA A 72 -4.29 -9.15 2.50
C ALA A 72 -2.97 -8.55 3.01
N SER A 73 -2.77 -8.48 4.33
CA SER A 73 -1.52 -8.01 4.93
C SER A 73 -0.32 -8.89 4.56
N ARG A 74 -0.50 -10.21 4.50
CA ARG A 74 0.56 -11.14 4.05
C ARG A 74 0.88 -10.94 2.57
N TRP A 75 -0.15 -10.81 1.74
CA TRP A 75 -0.01 -10.66 0.28
C TRP A 75 0.64 -9.34 -0.10
N LEU A 76 0.30 -8.23 0.57
CA LEU A 76 0.97 -6.95 0.38
C LEU A 76 2.45 -7.01 0.73
N ARG A 77 2.80 -7.67 1.84
CA ARG A 77 4.20 -7.78 2.28
C ARG A 77 5.04 -8.70 1.40
N ASN A 78 4.45 -9.81 0.98
CA ASN A 78 5.12 -10.81 0.15
C ASN A 78 4.96 -10.52 -1.35
N LYS A 79 4.25 -9.45 -1.71
CA LYS A 79 3.96 -9.07 -3.11
C LYS A 79 3.30 -10.20 -3.91
N ILE A 80 2.37 -10.91 -3.27
CA ILE A 80 1.62 -12.01 -3.89
C ILE A 80 0.44 -11.42 -4.65
N PHE A 81 0.60 -11.26 -5.95
CA PHE A 81 -0.44 -10.93 -6.93
C PHE A 81 -0.01 -11.49 -8.28
N ALA A 82 -0.97 -11.83 -9.13
CA ALA A 82 -0.72 -12.26 -10.51
C ALA A 82 -0.66 -11.04 -11.42
N ASP A 83 -1.74 -10.25 -11.44
CA ASP A 83 -1.90 -9.14 -12.38
C ASP A 83 -2.50 -7.89 -11.72
N PRO A 84 -2.15 -6.68 -12.20
CA PRO A 84 -2.87 -5.47 -11.85
C PRO A 84 -4.27 -5.48 -12.47
N CYS A 85 -5.24 -4.88 -11.79
CA CYS A 85 -6.59 -4.74 -12.32
C CYS A 85 -6.60 -3.81 -13.55
N PRO A 86 -7.12 -4.26 -14.70
CA PRO A 86 -7.13 -3.45 -15.93
C PRO A 86 -7.99 -2.19 -15.78
N ILE A 87 -9.12 -2.29 -15.06
CA ILE A 87 -10.04 -1.17 -14.81
C ILE A 87 -9.42 -0.14 -13.85
N CYS A 88 -8.66 -0.59 -12.84
CA CYS A 88 -8.00 0.34 -11.93
C CYS A 88 -6.85 1.10 -12.59
N ALA A 89 -6.34 0.63 -13.73
CA ALA A 89 -5.25 1.23 -14.50
C ALA A 89 -4.12 1.74 -13.59
N ILE A 90 -3.61 0.86 -12.72
CA ILE A 90 -2.58 1.25 -11.74
C ILE A 90 -1.34 1.71 -12.53
N PRO A 91 -0.88 2.97 -12.36
CA PRO A 91 0.24 3.47 -13.13
C PRO A 91 1.52 2.66 -12.90
N GLU A 92 2.29 2.46 -13.95
CA GLU A 92 3.51 1.63 -13.93
C GLU A 92 4.52 2.09 -12.88
N TRP A 93 4.70 3.40 -12.71
CA TRP A 93 5.58 3.95 -11.68
C TRP A 93 5.17 3.54 -10.26
N LYS A 94 3.85 3.37 -10.01
CA LYS A 94 3.32 2.96 -8.71
C LYS A 94 3.57 1.48 -8.46
N LEU A 95 3.46 0.65 -9.50
CA LEU A 95 3.83 -0.77 -9.48
C LEU A 95 5.33 -0.94 -9.21
N LYS A 96 6.19 -0.24 -9.95
CA LYS A 96 7.65 -0.23 -9.73
C LYS A 96 8.00 0.21 -8.32
N LYS A 97 7.37 1.29 -7.82
CA LYS A 97 7.56 1.76 -6.44
C LYS A 97 7.16 0.70 -5.42
N TYR A 98 6.03 0.03 -5.62
CA TYR A 98 5.54 -1.04 -4.74
C TYR A 98 6.48 -2.26 -4.77
N GLN A 99 6.90 -2.71 -5.96
CA GLN A 99 7.88 -3.77 -6.13
C GLN A 99 9.25 -3.41 -5.52
N GLY A 100 9.64 -2.14 -5.49
CA GLY A 100 10.86 -1.68 -4.83
C GLY A 100 10.79 -1.68 -3.30
N THR A 101 9.60 -1.75 -2.68
CA THR A 101 9.48 -1.75 -1.21
C THR A 101 9.99 -3.04 -0.57
N VAL A 102 10.67 -2.94 0.57
CA VAL A 102 11.18 -4.10 1.31
C VAL A 102 10.60 -4.12 2.71
N PHE A 103 10.23 -5.31 3.19
CA PHE A 103 9.72 -5.51 4.54
C PHE A 103 10.74 -6.29 5.39
N ARG A 104 11.35 -5.65 6.40
CA ARG A 104 12.36 -6.25 7.28
C ARG A 104 11.87 -6.42 8.71
N LYS A 105 12.27 -7.50 9.39
CA LYS A 105 11.84 -7.77 10.79
C LYS A 105 12.44 -6.77 11.80
N LYS A 106 13.75 -6.54 11.72
CA LYS A 106 14.53 -5.80 12.73
C LYS A 106 14.76 -4.32 12.39
N SER A 107 14.53 -3.91 11.14
CA SER A 107 14.80 -2.54 10.65
C SER A 107 13.69 -2.06 9.71
N GLY A 108 13.65 -0.75 9.45
CA GLY A 108 12.66 -0.11 8.57
C GLY A 108 11.66 0.77 9.32
N ALA A 109 11.00 1.65 8.58
CA ALA A 109 10.02 2.58 9.14
C ALA A 109 8.78 1.83 9.65
N ILE A 110 8.28 2.26 10.82
CA ILE A 110 6.99 1.83 11.35
C ILE A 110 5.92 2.67 10.66
N LEU A 111 4.96 2.00 10.03
CA LEU A 111 3.80 2.64 9.44
C LEU A 111 2.76 2.82 10.54
N ARG A 112 2.47 4.07 10.86
CA ARG A 112 1.28 4.43 11.64
C ARG A 112 0.12 4.57 10.67
N ALA A 113 -1.08 4.18 11.09
CA ALA A 113 -2.26 4.59 10.34
C ALA A 113 -2.23 6.12 10.32
N GLU A 114 -2.15 6.73 9.14
CA GLU A 114 -2.42 8.16 9.00
C GLU A 114 -3.91 8.27 9.38
N GLY A 115 -4.15 8.80 10.58
CA GLY A 115 -5.45 8.74 11.22
C GLY A 115 -6.52 9.30 10.30
N GLY A 116 -7.62 8.57 10.15
CA GLY A 116 -8.92 9.22 10.21
C GLY A 116 -9.01 9.82 11.61
N GLY A 117 -8.55 11.06 11.72
CA GLY A 117 -8.53 11.82 12.95
C GLY A 117 -9.68 12.81 12.94
N GLN A 118 -10.66 12.50 13.81
CA GLN A 118 -11.83 13.27 14.26
C GLN A 118 -13.09 13.07 13.43
#